data_AF-A0A2M7KCK6-F1
#
_entry.id   AF-A0A2M7KCK6-F1
#
_cell.length_a   1.000
_cell.length_b   1.000
_cell.length_c   1.000
_cell.angle_alpha   90.00
_cell.angle_beta   90.00
_cell.angle_gamma   90.00
#
_symmetry.space_group_name_H-M   'P 1'
#
loop_
_entity.id
_entity.type
_entity.pdbx_description
1 polymer ?
#
loop_
_entity_poly.entity_id
_entity_poly.type
_entity_poly.pdbx_seq_one_letter_code
_entity_poly.pdbx_strand_id
1 'polypeptide(L)' 'MEYHKPVLLNESVDGLNIVPEGIYVDLTYGSGGHSKEILKRLKGGKLIAFDQDIEAKQNAINDKRFVFINGNFRFFKNFL' A
#
# COMPACT_ATOMS: atom_id res chain seq x y z
N MET A 1 15.11 -16.54 7.86
CA MET A 1 13.85 -16.00 7.32
C MET A 1 14.13 -15.52 5.92
N GLU A 2 13.46 -16.09 4.94
CA GLU A 2 13.61 -15.69 3.54
C GLU A 2 12.97 -14.31 3.34
N TYR A 3 13.71 -13.39 2.73
CA TYR A 3 13.23 -12.03 2.51
C TYR A 3 12.22 -12.03 1.36
N HIS A 4 10.97 -11.64 1.63
CA HIS A 4 9.95 -11.56 0.58
C HIS A 4 10.29 -10.42 -0.39
N LYS A 5 10.59 -10.77 -1.64
CA LYS A 5 10.82 -9.81 -2.72
C LYS A 5 9.51 -9.65 -3.52
N PRO A 6 8.93 -8.44 -3.59
CA PRO A 6 7.70 -8.23 -4.36
C PRO A 6 7.93 -8.51 -5.85
N VAL A 7 6.95 -9.15 -6.48
CA VAL A 7 6.97 -9.47 -7.91
C VAL A 7 6.73 -8.19 -8.71
N LEU A 8 7.58 -7.91 -9.70
CA LEU A 8 7.51 -6.72 -10.57
C LEU A 8 7.42 -5.39 -9.79
N LEU A 9 8.20 -5.27 -8.71
CA LEU A 9 8.14 -4.12 -7.81
C LEU A 9 8.30 -2.79 -8.54
N ASN A 10 9.35 -2.65 -9.36
CA ASN A 10 9.66 -1.39 -10.01
C ASN A 10 8.66 -1.11 -11.12
N GLU A 11 8.40 -2.09 -11.99
CA GLU A 11 7.50 -1.96 -13.12
C GLU A 11 6.08 -1.59 -12.69
N SER A 12 5.57 -2.23 -11.62
CA SER A 12 4.23 -1.95 -11.09
C SER A 12 4.14 -0.56 -10.49
N VAL A 13 5.14 -0.12 -9.72
CA VAL A 13 5.12 1.19 -9.06
C VAL A 13 5.46 2.33 -10.03
N ASP A 14 6.32 2.09 -11.01
CA ASP A 14 6.64 3.03 -12.10
C ASP A 14 5.41 3.30 -12.96
N GLY A 15 4.62 2.27 -13.27
CA GLY A 15 3.38 2.39 -14.04
C GLY A 15 2.30 3.28 -13.39
N LEU A 16 2.37 3.50 -12.07
CA LEU A 16 1.44 4.39 -11.35
C LEU A 16 1.74 5.88 -11.57
N ASN A 17 2.89 6.23 -12.14
CA ASN A 17 3.35 7.62 -12.36
C ASN A 17 3.10 8.51 -11.12
N ILE A 18 3.72 8.12 -10.00
CA ILE A 18 3.38 8.68 -8.69
C ILE A 18 3.61 10.19 -8.61
N VAL A 19 2.56 10.91 -8.24
CA VAL A 19 2.60 12.33 -7.89
C VAL A 19 2.91 12.44 -6.38
N PRO A 20 3.95 13.20 -5.97
CA PRO A 20 4.40 13.27 -4.57
C PRO A 20 3.33 13.60 -3.52
N GLU A 21 2.33 14.40 -3.89
CA GLU A 21 1.22 14.85 -3.04
C GLU A 21 -0.10 14.09 -3.30
N GLY A 22 -0.06 13.06 -4.16
CA GLY A 22 -1.23 12.28 -4.55
C GLY A 22 -1.76 11.38 -3.43
N ILE A 23 -2.98 10.88 -3.65
CA ILE A 23 -3.60 9.85 -2.81
C ILE A 23 -3.68 8.58 -3.64
N TYR A 24 -3.10 7.51 -3.12
CA TYR A 24 -3.05 6.21 -3.78
C TYR A 24 -3.74 5.15 -2.91
N VAL A 25 -4.26 4.12 -3.57
CA VAL A 25 -4.90 2.99 -2.92
C VAL A 25 -4.18 1.70 -3.32
N ASP A 26 -3.64 0.97 -2.34
CA ASP A 26 -3.13 -0.39 -2.51
C ASP A 26 -4.24 -1.36 -2.07
N LEU A 27 -4.86 -2.06 -3.01
CA LEU A 27 -6.01 -2.92 -2.72
C LEU A 27 -5.61 -4.32 -2.22
N THR A 28 -4.31 -4.64 -2.18
CA THR A 28 -3.78 -5.98 -1.87
C THR A 28 -2.46 -5.86 -1.09
N TYR A 29 -2.52 -5.27 0.11
CA TYR A 29 -1.35 -4.90 0.90
C TYR A 29 -0.35 -6.04 1.12
N GLY A 30 -0.83 -7.23 1.51
CA GLY A 30 -0.03 -8.38 1.88
C GLY A 30 1.03 -8.06 2.93
N SER A 31 2.31 -8.20 2.56
CA SER A 31 3.46 -7.87 3.41
C SER A 31 3.93 -6.40 3.29
N GLY A 32 3.26 -5.60 2.47
CA GLY A 32 3.50 -4.16 2.31
C GLY A 32 4.67 -3.78 1.40
N GLY A 33 5.20 -4.71 0.60
CA GLY A 33 6.36 -4.45 -0.25
C GLY A 33 6.16 -3.32 -1.28
N HIS A 34 5.07 -3.39 -2.06
CA HIS A 34 4.70 -2.32 -3.00
C HIS A 34 4.31 -1.03 -2.27
N SER A 35 3.51 -1.14 -1.22
CA SER A 35 3.12 0.00 -0.37
C SER A 35 4.33 0.78 0.17
N LYS A 36 5.40 0.10 0.62
CA LYS A 36 6.64 0.76 1.06
C LYS A 36 7.30 1.54 -0.07
N GLU A 37 7.35 0.99 -1.28
CA GLU A 37 7.95 1.66 -2.43
C GLU A 37 7.12 2.87 -2.90
N ILE A 38 5.79 2.76 -2.87
CA ILE A 38 4.87 3.89 -3.10
C ILE A 38 5.15 5.02 -2.09
N LEU A 39 5.20 4.71 -0.78
CA LEU A 39 5.44 5.70 0.28
C LEU A 39 6.80 6.41 0.20
N LYS A 40 7.84 5.77 -0.35
CA LYS A 40 9.14 6.42 -0.60
C LYS A 40 9.03 7.54 -1.65
N ARG A 41 8.17 7.35 -2.64
CA ARG A 41 7.96 8.27 -3.76
C ARG A 41 7.00 9.42 -3.40
N LEU A 42 6.08 9.17 -2.48
CA LEU A 42 5.27 10.22 -1.85
C LEU A 42 6.14 11.13 -0.96
N LYS A 43 5.78 12.42 -0.90
CA LYS A 43 6.40 13.41 0.00
C LYS A 43 5.40 13.85 1.06
N GLY A 44 4.29 14.50 0.68
CA GLY A 44 3.15 14.79 1.57
C GLY A 44 1.86 14.03 1.25
N GLY A 45 1.83 13.26 0.17
CA GLY A 45 0.68 12.45 -0.23
C GLY A 45 0.32 11.33 0.76
N LYS A 46 -0.75 10.60 0.45
CA LYS A 46 -1.29 9.54 1.32
C LYS A 46 -1.38 8.19 0.59
N LEU A 47 -1.24 7.12 1.37
CA LEU A 47 -1.48 5.76 0.91
C LEU A 47 -2.52 5.10 1.80
N ILE A 48 -3.61 4.62 1.19
CA ILE A 48 -4.63 3.81 1.85
C ILE A 48 -4.44 2.38 1.35
N ALA A 49 -4.22 1.44 2.26
CA ALA A 49 -4.02 0.05 1.93
C ALA A 49 -5.14 -0.82 2.47
N PHE A 50 -5.61 -1.77 1.66
CA PHE A 50 -6.59 -2.76 2.01
C PHE A 50 -5.96 -4.16 2.03
N ASP A 51 -6.35 -4.95 3.03
CA ASP A 51 -6.20 -6.40 2.97
C ASP A 51 -7.33 -7.06 3.74
N GLN A 52 -7.82 -8.19 3.24
CA GLN A 52 -8.81 -8.99 3.95
C GLN A 52 -8.18 -9.83 5.07
N ASP A 53 -6.89 -10.17 4.96
CA ASP A 53 -6.17 -10.91 5.97
C ASP A 53 -5.84 -10.01 7.17
N ILE A 54 -6.26 -10.42 8.36
CA ILE A 54 -5.95 -9.71 9.60
C ILE A 54 -4.47 -9.80 9.97
N GLU A 55 -3.75 -10.85 9.55
CA GLU A 55 -2.32 -11.00 9.81
C GLU A 55 -1.50 -9.96 9.04
N ALA A 56 -1.97 -9.53 7.86
CA ALA A 56 -1.35 -8.46 7.08
C ALA A 56 -1.23 -7.16 7.90
N LYS A 57 -2.17 -6.91 8.83
CA LYS A 57 -2.14 -5.76 9.75
C LYS A 57 -0.91 -5.74 10.65
N GLN A 58 -0.35 -6.90 11.00
CA GLN A 58 0.85 -6.99 11.83
C GLN A 58 2.07 -6.39 11.14
N ASN A 59 2.06 -6.35 9.80
CA ASN A 59 3.10 -5.74 8.99
C ASN A 59 2.81 -4.26 8.66
N ALA A 60 1.80 -3.63 9.28
CA ALA A 60 1.41 -2.26 8.98
C ALA A 60 2.60 -1.29 9.08
N ILE A 61 2.76 -0.45 8.06
CA ILE A 61 3.84 0.53 8.00
C ILE A 61 3.57 1.64 9.01
N ASN A 62 4.55 1.92 9.87
CA ASN A 62 4.49 3.04 10.81
C ASN A 62 4.86 4.36 10.09
N ASP A 63 3.91 4.93 9.34
CA ASP A 63 4.02 6.23 8.68
C ASP A 63 2.69 6.98 8.81
N LYS A 64 2.72 8.25 9.21
CA LYS A 64 1.51 9.10 9.36
C LYS A 64 0.70 9.27 8.07
N ARG A 65 1.32 9.03 6.91
CA ARG A 65 0.71 9.10 5.58
C ARG A 65 -0.01 7.82 5.18
N PHE A 66 0.17 6.75 5.96
CA PHE A 66 -0.33 5.41 5.69
C PHE A 66 -1.57 5.10 6.54
N VAL A 67 -2.59 4.52 5.89
CA VAL A 67 -3.79 4.00 6.55
C VAL A 67 -3.99 2.56 6.11
N PHE A 68 -4.13 1.65 7.07
CA PHE A 68 -4.49 0.26 6.80
C PHE A 68 -5.95 0.00 7.12
N ILE A 69 -6.68 -0.56 6.17
CA ILE A 69 -8.07 -0.99 6.30
C ILE A 69 -8.10 -2.51 6.17
N ASN A 70 -8.47 -3.20 7.25
CA ASN A 70 -8.76 -4.62 7.16
C ASN A 70 -10.15 -4.80 6.53
N GLY A 71 -10.21 -5.26 5.29
CA GLY A 71 -11.44 -5.41 4.55
C GLY A 71 -11.23 -5.93 3.14
N ASN A 72 -12.28 -6.52 2.57
CA ASN A 72 -12.25 -6.98 1.20
C ASN A 72 -12.31 -5.77 0.24
N PHE A 73 -11.36 -5.68 -0.69
CA PHE A 73 -11.29 -4.56 -1.65
C PHE A 73 -12.56 -4.38 -2.48
N ARG A 74 -13.43 -5.39 -2.62
CA ARG A 74 -14.74 -5.25 -3.31
C ARG A 74 -15.56 -4.08 -2.77
N PHE A 75 -15.37 -3.73 -1.50
CA PHE A 75 -16.11 -2.68 -0.80
C PHE A 75 -15.30 -1.38 -0.62
N PHE A 76 -14.15 -1.21 -1.28
CA PHE A 76 -13.24 -0.09 -1.03
C PHE A 76 -13.89 1.29 -1.21
N LYS A 77 -14.86 1.41 -2.12
CA LYS A 77 -15.62 2.66 -2.38
C LYS A 77 -16.43 3.14 -1.18
N ASN A 78 -16.72 2.29 -0.20
CA ASN A 78 -17.44 2.69 1.01
C ASN A 78 -16.54 3.47 2.00
N PHE A 79 -15.24 3.53 1.73
CA PHE A 79 -14.21 4.12 2.59
C PHE A 79 -13.54 5.35 1.96
N LEU A 80 -13.99 5.78 0.77
CA LEU A 80 -13.49 6.93 0.00
C LEU A 80 -14.60 7.94 -0.23
#